data_AF-A0A8J3WEV1-F1
#
_entry.id   AF-A0A8J3WEV1-F1
#
_cell.length_a   1.000
_cell.length_b   1.000
_cell.length_c   1.000
_cell.angle_alpha   90.00
_cell.angle_beta   90.00
_cell.angle_gamma   90.00
#
_symmetry.space_group_name_H-M   'P 1'
#
loop_
_entity.id
_entity.type
_entity.pdbx_description
1 polymer ?
#
loop_
_entity_poly.entity_id
_entity_poly.type
_entity_poly.pdbx_seq_one_letter_code
_entity_poly.pdbx_strand_id
1 'polypeptide(L)'
;MNTGFALVLQRLYEVTGYSPRGSAAQKNARCPAHDDRQPSLTVGVKQDGVVVMNCHGGPKCPTKDIMAALNLPMSALWPTELQKHSSNDDRWMPCGHDKVAEYLYRDQDGTVLYGVARCEKKGQGCQGFRQWRPDPSKRSGRRWSLQGDDGNLAVKLVPYRLPEVLAAVREERVVMICEGEKDVEALRARPLITATCNPMGAGKWRPEFRQYFHGADVSIVADRDEPGRRHAETVVASLMPVARSIYVVQAAHGKDASDHLSAGGTTGDFIEVWVPKPYEYEEHNG
;
A
#
# COMPACT_ATOMS: atom_id res chain seq x y z
N MET A 1 19.53 8.90 -4.06
CA MET A 1 19.63 9.26 -5.49
C MET A 1 18.22 9.35 -6.05
N ASN A 2 17.89 10.43 -6.76
CA ASN A 2 16.52 10.81 -7.11
C ASN A 2 15.91 9.85 -8.16
N THR A 3 15.11 8.88 -7.70
CA THR A 3 14.74 7.66 -8.44
C THR A 3 13.82 7.91 -9.65
N GLY A 4 12.86 8.84 -9.55
CA GLY A 4 11.88 9.11 -10.61
C GLY A 4 12.47 9.76 -11.86
N PHE A 5 13.33 10.77 -11.69
CA PHE A 5 13.94 11.48 -12.82
C PHE A 5 14.86 10.58 -13.63
N ALA A 6 15.71 9.78 -12.96
CA ALA A 6 16.58 8.82 -13.63
C ALA A 6 15.79 7.75 -14.39
N LEU A 7 14.73 7.21 -13.77
CA LEU A 7 13.85 6.22 -14.40
C LEU A 7 13.19 6.76 -15.68
N VAL A 8 12.65 7.98 -15.64
CA VAL A 8 12.02 8.60 -16.82
C VAL A 8 13.02 8.80 -17.95
N LEU A 9 14.25 9.27 -17.63
CA LEU A 9 15.30 9.45 -18.65
C LEU A 9 15.76 8.13 -19.25
N GLN A 10 15.89 7.08 -18.42
CA GLN A 10 16.22 5.74 -18.89
C GLN A 10 15.15 5.20 -19.85
N ARG A 11 13.88 5.29 -19.47
CA ARG A 11 12.76 4.83 -20.32
C ARG A 11 12.66 5.62 -21.63
N LEU A 12 12.92 6.92 -21.60
CA LEU A 12 12.97 7.74 -22.81
C LEU A 12 14.05 7.25 -23.78
N TYR A 13 15.22 6.88 -23.28
CA TYR A 13 16.27 6.31 -24.11
C TYR A 13 15.86 4.94 -24.69
N GLU A 14 15.29 4.06 -23.86
CA GLU A 14 14.83 2.74 -24.30
C GLU A 14 13.76 2.80 -25.40
N VAL A 15 12.79 3.72 -25.27
CA VAL A 15 11.68 3.83 -26.22
C VAL A 15 12.08 4.59 -27.50
N THR A 16 12.88 5.64 -27.39
CA THR A 16 13.15 6.56 -28.52
C THR A 16 14.51 6.34 -29.18
N GLY A 17 15.40 5.56 -28.55
CA GLY A 17 16.81 5.40 -28.97
C GLY A 17 17.65 6.67 -28.86
N TYR A 18 17.09 7.79 -28.39
CA TYR A 18 17.77 9.07 -28.27
C TYR A 18 18.19 9.32 -26.83
N SER A 19 19.50 9.53 -26.61
CA SER A 19 20.02 9.87 -25.29
C SER A 19 19.67 11.31 -24.92
N PRO A 20 18.87 11.56 -23.86
CA PRO A 20 18.46 12.91 -23.47
C PRO A 20 19.67 13.81 -23.12
N ARG A 21 19.65 15.07 -23.57
CA ARG A 21 20.78 16.02 -23.42
C ARG A 21 20.37 17.27 -22.67
N GLY A 22 21.28 17.88 -21.91
CA GLY A 22 21.00 19.10 -21.13
C GLY A 22 21.73 19.12 -19.80
N SER A 23 21.30 20.01 -18.90
CA SER A 23 21.87 20.15 -17.55
C SER A 23 21.54 18.94 -16.65
N ALA A 24 22.07 18.93 -15.43
CA ALA A 24 21.76 17.88 -14.45
C ALA A 24 20.29 17.90 -14.00
N ALA A 25 19.63 19.05 -14.01
CA ALA A 25 18.26 19.23 -13.55
C ALA A 25 17.22 19.30 -14.68
N GLN A 26 17.66 19.40 -15.94
CA GLN A 26 16.76 19.50 -17.10
C GLN A 26 17.41 18.90 -18.34
N LYS A 27 16.68 18.02 -19.02
CA LYS A 27 17.09 17.36 -20.27
C LYS A 27 16.05 17.58 -21.36
N ASN A 28 16.52 17.69 -22.59
CA ASN A 28 15.73 17.64 -23.80
C ASN A 28 15.80 16.23 -24.39
N ALA A 29 14.65 15.66 -24.73
CA ALA A 29 14.46 14.33 -25.26
C ALA A 29 13.50 14.37 -26.45
N ARG A 30 13.40 13.25 -27.18
CA ARG A 30 12.33 13.05 -28.16
C ARG A 30 11.06 12.64 -27.43
N CYS A 31 9.92 13.18 -27.85
CA CYS A 31 8.63 12.83 -27.32
C CYS A 31 8.20 11.45 -27.84
N PRO A 32 7.94 10.45 -26.98
CA PRO A 32 7.50 9.12 -27.40
C PRO A 32 6.02 9.07 -27.83
N ALA A 33 5.25 10.13 -27.56
CA ALA A 33 3.81 10.19 -27.83
C ALA A 33 3.46 10.69 -29.25
N HIS A 34 4.46 11.00 -30.09
CA HIS A 34 4.30 11.27 -31.52
C HIS A 34 5.59 10.96 -32.28
N ASP A 35 5.57 11.00 -33.62
CA ASP A 35 6.79 10.84 -34.44
C ASP A 35 7.69 12.08 -34.29
N ASP A 36 8.53 12.07 -33.25
CA ASP A 36 9.39 13.20 -32.90
C ASP A 36 10.83 13.00 -33.39
N ARG A 37 11.20 13.68 -34.48
CA ARG A 37 12.55 13.55 -35.08
C ARG A 37 13.57 14.50 -34.48
N GLN A 38 13.12 15.59 -33.87
CA GLN A 38 13.97 16.58 -33.20
C GLN A 38 13.52 16.72 -31.75
N PRO A 39 14.41 16.68 -30.74
CA PRO A 39 14.00 16.60 -29.35
C PRO A 39 13.06 17.75 -28.93
N SER A 40 11.76 17.49 -28.87
CA SER A 40 10.72 18.46 -28.56
C SER A 40 10.22 18.38 -27.11
N LEU A 41 10.64 17.35 -26.37
CA LEU A 41 10.23 17.12 -24.98
C LEU A 41 11.28 17.64 -24.01
N THR A 42 10.90 18.62 -23.19
CA THR A 42 11.69 19.05 -22.05
C THR A 42 11.28 18.23 -20.83
N VAL A 43 12.24 17.61 -20.14
CA VAL A 43 12.04 16.89 -18.87
C VAL A 43 12.91 17.55 -17.81
N GLY A 44 12.30 18.10 -16.78
CA GLY A 44 12.97 18.75 -15.67
C GLY A 44 12.71 18.03 -14.35
N VAL A 45 13.61 18.23 -13.39
CA VAL A 45 13.39 17.88 -11.98
C VAL A 45 13.45 19.15 -11.14
N LYS A 46 12.46 19.31 -10.25
CA LYS A 46 12.38 20.44 -9.33
C LYS A 46 13.34 20.24 -8.12
N GLN A 47 13.38 21.24 -7.23
CA GLN A 47 14.16 21.16 -5.98
C GLN A 47 13.55 20.15 -5.00
N ASP A 48 12.22 20.12 -4.89
CA ASP A 48 11.52 18.88 -4.53
C ASP A 48 11.75 17.91 -5.70
N GLY A 49 12.20 16.68 -5.58
CA GLY A 49 12.49 15.83 -6.75
C GLY A 49 11.34 15.48 -7.73
N VAL A 50 10.25 16.25 -7.84
CA VAL A 50 9.18 16.07 -8.81
C VAL A 50 9.69 16.29 -10.24
N VAL A 51 9.39 15.33 -11.10
CA VAL A 51 9.66 15.35 -12.52
C VAL A 51 8.53 16.09 -13.23
N VAL A 52 8.89 17.13 -13.98
CA VAL A 52 7.99 17.85 -14.87
C VAL A 52 8.37 17.59 -16.31
N MET A 53 7.38 17.56 -17.18
CA MET A 53 7.62 17.39 -18.60
C MET A 53 6.71 18.28 -19.42
N ASN A 54 7.26 18.85 -20.49
CA ASN A 54 6.56 19.73 -21.39
C ASN A 54 6.96 19.43 -22.84
N CYS A 55 5.97 19.06 -23.65
CA CYS A 55 6.17 18.81 -25.07
C CYS A 55 5.92 20.10 -25.86
N HIS A 56 6.91 20.47 -26.68
CA HIS A 56 6.89 21.65 -27.54
C HIS A 56 6.57 21.29 -29.00
N GLY A 57 6.30 20.01 -29.30
CA GLY A 57 5.89 19.54 -30.62
C GLY A 57 4.49 20.03 -31.01
N GLY A 58 4.18 19.89 -32.30
CA GLY A 58 2.83 20.10 -32.84
C GLY A 58 2.24 18.76 -33.27
N PRO A 59 1.23 18.18 -32.58
CA PRO A 59 0.47 18.69 -31.43
C PRO A 59 1.20 18.57 -30.07
N LYS A 60 0.84 19.43 -29.10
CA LYS A 60 1.35 19.33 -27.72
C LYS A 60 0.81 18.07 -27.04
N CYS A 61 1.68 17.12 -26.76
CA CYS A 61 1.29 15.88 -26.08
C CYS A 61 1.01 16.14 -24.58
N PRO A 62 -0.17 15.76 -24.07
CA PRO A 62 -0.43 15.71 -22.63
C PRO A 62 0.54 14.77 -21.90
N THR A 63 0.93 15.13 -20.68
CA THR A 63 1.81 14.32 -19.83
C THR A 63 1.32 12.87 -19.69
N LYS A 64 0.01 12.66 -19.55
CA LYS A 64 -0.59 11.32 -19.45
C LYS A 64 -0.28 10.42 -20.66
N ASP A 65 -0.24 10.99 -21.87
CA ASP A 65 -0.05 10.24 -23.10
C ASP A 65 1.45 9.94 -23.29
N ILE A 66 2.32 10.86 -22.86
CA ILE A 66 3.77 10.63 -22.78
C ILE A 66 4.08 9.51 -21.79
N MET A 67 3.47 9.52 -20.60
CA MET A 67 3.67 8.48 -19.59
C MET A 67 3.14 7.12 -20.05
N ALA A 68 1.99 7.10 -20.72
CA ALA A 68 1.44 5.89 -21.34
C ALA A 68 2.39 5.33 -22.41
N ALA A 69 2.95 6.17 -23.28
CA ALA A 69 3.92 5.76 -24.30
C ALA A 69 5.25 5.25 -23.71
N LEU A 70 5.62 5.70 -22.50
CA LEU A 70 6.77 5.20 -21.74
C LEU A 70 6.47 3.92 -20.94
N ASN A 71 5.21 3.47 -20.94
CA ASN A 71 4.72 2.40 -20.07
C ASN A 71 5.12 2.62 -18.60
N LEU A 72 4.93 3.86 -18.13
CA LEU A 72 5.17 4.25 -16.75
C LEU A 72 3.88 4.79 -16.14
N PRO A 73 3.57 4.44 -14.88
CA PRO A 73 2.47 5.08 -14.19
C PRO A 73 2.81 6.55 -13.93
N MET A 74 1.79 7.41 -13.86
CA MET A 74 1.98 8.82 -13.50
C MET A 74 2.81 8.95 -12.21
N SER A 75 2.60 8.07 -11.22
CA SER A 75 3.30 8.05 -9.93
C SER A 75 4.83 8.08 -10.02
N ALA A 76 5.42 7.64 -11.14
CA ALA A 76 6.87 7.70 -11.40
C ALA A 76 7.42 9.14 -11.51
N LEU A 77 6.56 10.15 -11.73
CA LEU A 77 6.97 11.56 -11.76
C LEU A 77 7.21 12.16 -10.38
N TRP A 78 6.86 11.45 -9.32
CA TRP A 78 7.08 11.91 -7.96
C TRP A 78 8.20 11.08 -7.33
N PRO A 79 9.16 11.72 -6.64
CA PRO A 79 10.26 11.00 -6.04
C PRO A 79 9.74 10.22 -4.83
N THR A 80 10.35 9.07 -4.58
CA THR A 80 9.90 8.13 -3.54
C THR A 80 9.84 8.78 -2.15
N GLU A 81 10.70 9.77 -1.88
CA GLU A 81 10.72 10.54 -0.62
C GLU A 81 9.77 11.75 -0.59
N LEU A 82 9.34 12.33 -1.73
CA LEU A 82 8.31 13.40 -1.78
C LEU A 82 6.90 12.87 -2.09
N GLN A 83 6.65 11.62 -1.70
CA GLN A 83 5.34 11.30 -1.11
C GLN A 83 5.13 12.03 0.24
N LYS A 84 6.13 12.78 0.74
CA LYS A 84 5.95 13.85 1.74
C LYS A 84 5.68 15.19 1.05
N HIS A 85 4.42 15.58 0.99
CA HIS A 85 3.98 16.91 0.59
C HIS A 85 4.20 17.93 1.73
N SER A 86 4.45 19.19 1.38
CA SER A 86 4.76 20.26 2.32
C SER A 86 3.61 20.57 3.31
N SER A 87 3.93 20.38 4.60
CA SER A 87 3.55 21.11 5.83
C SER A 87 2.10 21.46 6.21
N ASN A 88 1.07 21.41 5.35
CA ASN A 88 -0.33 21.54 5.81
C ASN A 88 -1.33 20.65 5.08
N ASP A 89 -1.22 20.48 3.76
CA ASP A 89 -2.12 19.60 2.98
C ASP A 89 -1.94 18.13 3.36
N ASP A 90 -0.74 17.73 3.80
CA ASP A 90 -0.48 16.35 4.22
C ASP A 90 -1.04 16.04 5.61
N ARG A 91 -1.23 17.05 6.46
CA ARG A 91 -1.89 16.92 7.77
C ARG A 91 -3.40 17.03 7.65
N TRP A 92 -3.91 17.69 6.62
CA TRP A 92 -5.34 17.93 6.48
C TRP A 92 -6.12 16.64 6.16
N MET A 93 -7.21 16.42 6.90
CA MET A 93 -8.22 15.40 6.62
C MET A 93 -9.60 16.06 6.50
N PRO A 94 -10.56 15.47 5.76
CA PRO A 94 -11.91 16.02 5.60
C PRO A 94 -12.69 16.18 6.90
N CYS A 95 -12.27 15.51 7.98
CA CYS A 95 -12.85 15.70 9.31
C CYS A 95 -12.37 16.97 10.02
N GLY A 96 -11.49 17.78 9.41
CA GLY A 96 -10.97 19.03 9.99
C GLY A 96 -9.92 18.83 11.10
N HIS A 97 -9.42 17.61 11.28
CA HIS A 97 -8.41 17.25 12.28
C HIS A 97 -7.08 16.92 11.62
N ASP A 98 -5.99 17.10 12.36
CA ASP A 98 -4.66 16.73 11.90
C ASP A 98 -4.51 15.20 11.78
N LYS A 99 -3.99 14.78 10.64
CA LYS A 99 -3.55 13.42 10.35
C LYS A 99 -2.32 13.09 11.18
N VAL A 100 -2.41 12.03 11.97
CA VAL A 100 -1.32 11.50 12.80
C VAL A 100 -0.69 10.24 12.24
N ALA A 101 -1.39 9.53 11.34
CA ALA A 101 -0.86 8.38 10.62
C ALA A 101 -1.57 8.22 9.26
N GLU A 102 -0.90 7.54 8.32
CA GLU A 102 -1.46 7.18 7.02
C GLU A 102 -0.97 5.80 6.61
N TYR A 103 -1.90 4.92 6.27
CA TYR A 103 -1.62 3.54 5.88
C TYR A 103 -1.96 3.36 4.40
N LEU A 104 -0.97 3.01 3.59
CA LEU A 104 -1.12 2.88 2.14
C LEU A 104 -1.37 1.42 1.75
N TYR A 105 -2.48 1.19 1.07
CA TYR A 105 -2.83 -0.12 0.52
C TYR A 105 -2.35 -0.19 -0.92
N ARG A 106 -1.50 -1.18 -1.20
CA ARG A 106 -0.82 -1.35 -2.47
C ARG A 106 -1.20 -2.67 -3.12
N ASP A 107 -1.25 -2.70 -4.44
CA ASP A 107 -1.35 -3.96 -5.18
C ASP A 107 -0.03 -4.76 -5.13
N GLN A 108 0.01 -5.92 -5.77
CA GLN A 108 1.20 -6.79 -5.80
C GLN A 108 2.45 -6.14 -6.41
N ASP A 109 2.27 -5.12 -7.24
CA ASP A 109 3.35 -4.41 -7.93
C ASP A 109 3.80 -3.16 -7.14
N GLY A 110 3.19 -2.91 -5.98
CA GLY A 110 3.50 -1.77 -5.11
C GLY A 110 2.76 -0.48 -5.48
N THR A 111 1.83 -0.52 -6.44
CA THR A 111 1.02 0.64 -6.82
C THR A 111 0.00 0.96 -5.74
N VAL A 112 -0.10 2.23 -5.33
CA VAL A 112 -1.09 2.66 -4.33
C VAL A 112 -2.49 2.58 -4.91
N LEU A 113 -3.33 1.73 -4.31
CA LEU A 113 -4.76 1.62 -4.64
C LEU A 113 -5.58 2.62 -3.83
N TYR A 114 -5.30 2.72 -2.53
CA TYR A 114 -5.95 3.65 -1.61
C TYR A 114 -5.12 3.86 -0.34
N GLY A 115 -5.52 4.83 0.47
CA GLY A 115 -4.92 5.10 1.77
C GLY A 115 -5.97 5.28 2.87
N VAL A 116 -5.56 4.99 4.10
CA VAL A 116 -6.34 5.21 5.31
C VAL A 116 -5.59 6.22 6.17
N ALA A 117 -6.13 7.42 6.29
CA ALA A 117 -5.63 8.47 7.16
C ALA A 117 -6.28 8.35 8.54
N ARG A 118 -5.50 8.52 9.60
CA ARG A 118 -5.94 8.47 10.99
C ARG A 118 -5.69 9.81 11.69
N CYS A 119 -6.64 10.25 12.51
CA CYS A 119 -6.49 11.31 13.50
C CYS A 119 -6.79 10.77 14.91
N GLU A 120 -6.36 11.48 15.96
CA GLU A 120 -6.59 11.05 17.35
C GLU A 120 -8.00 11.31 17.87
N LYS A 121 -8.71 12.28 17.30
CA LYS A 121 -10.07 12.64 17.77
C LYS A 121 -11.10 11.58 17.37
N LYS A 122 -11.85 11.12 18.38
CA LYS A 122 -13.08 10.34 18.23
C LYS A 122 -14.25 11.12 18.84
N GLY A 123 -15.41 11.11 18.18
CA GLY A 123 -16.61 11.87 18.60
C GLY A 123 -16.98 12.98 17.62
N GLN A 124 -18.13 13.64 17.84
CA GLN A 124 -18.69 14.68 16.94
C GLN A 124 -18.77 14.23 15.45
N GLY A 125 -19.14 12.97 15.20
CA GLY A 125 -19.18 12.39 13.83
C GLY A 125 -17.81 12.03 13.24
N CYS A 126 -16.71 12.26 13.96
CA CYS A 126 -15.38 11.78 13.60
C CYS A 126 -15.11 10.40 14.21
N GLN A 127 -14.89 9.41 13.36
CA GLN A 127 -14.53 8.03 13.76
C GLN A 127 -13.01 7.86 13.89
N GLY A 128 -12.22 8.94 13.74
CA GLY A 128 -10.76 8.89 13.78
C GLY A 128 -10.11 8.45 12.47
N PHE A 129 -10.87 8.00 11.47
CA PHE A 129 -10.33 7.50 10.20
C PHE A 129 -11.04 8.09 8.97
N ARG A 130 -10.28 8.32 7.90
CA ARG A 130 -10.76 8.72 6.57
C ARG A 130 -10.00 7.97 5.49
N GLN A 131 -10.73 7.48 4.50
CA GLN A 131 -10.16 6.73 3.39
C GLN A 131 -10.09 7.59 2.14
N TRP A 132 -9.07 7.38 1.33
CA TRP A 132 -8.90 8.09 0.07
C TRP A 132 -8.34 7.17 -1.01
N ARG A 133 -8.58 7.50 -2.27
CA ARG A 133 -7.94 6.86 -3.43
C ARG A 133 -7.24 7.90 -4.31
N PRO A 134 -6.22 7.50 -5.10
CA PRO A 134 -5.64 8.38 -6.10
C PRO A 134 -6.70 8.90 -7.07
N ASP A 135 -6.71 10.21 -7.30
CA ASP A 135 -7.58 10.86 -8.28
C ASP A 135 -6.81 12.01 -8.93
N PRO A 136 -6.27 11.81 -10.15
CA PRO A 136 -5.47 12.82 -10.85
C PRO A 136 -6.29 14.05 -11.28
N SER A 137 -7.63 13.98 -11.22
CA SER A 137 -8.49 15.15 -11.48
C SER A 137 -8.52 16.13 -10.30
N LYS A 138 -8.10 15.71 -9.11
CA LYS A 138 -8.05 16.56 -7.91
C LYS A 138 -6.68 17.21 -7.78
N ARG A 139 -6.64 18.48 -7.36
CA ARG A 139 -5.39 19.20 -7.10
C ARG A 139 -4.48 18.49 -6.08
N SER A 140 -5.08 17.84 -5.08
CA SER A 140 -4.37 17.04 -4.07
C SER A 140 -3.88 15.68 -4.61
N GLY A 141 -4.31 15.27 -5.80
CA GLY A 141 -4.14 13.90 -6.30
C GLY A 141 -4.97 12.86 -5.52
N ARG A 142 -5.86 13.28 -4.61
CA ARG A 142 -6.62 12.40 -3.72
C ARG A 142 -8.11 12.69 -3.77
N ARG A 143 -8.91 11.64 -3.85
CA ARG A 143 -10.35 11.67 -3.56
C ARG A 143 -10.62 10.95 -2.25
N TRP A 144 -11.25 11.63 -1.30
CA TRP A 144 -11.57 11.14 0.03
C TRP A 144 -12.82 10.24 0.06
N SER A 145 -12.80 9.20 -0.75
CA SER A 145 -13.79 8.13 -0.80
C SER A 145 -13.17 6.92 -1.49
N LEU A 146 -13.61 5.72 -1.15
CA LEU A 146 -13.30 4.52 -1.94
C LEU A 146 -14.34 4.24 -3.03
N GLN A 147 -15.48 4.92 -2.99
CA GLN A 147 -16.59 4.72 -3.93
C GLN A 147 -16.48 5.60 -5.19
N GLY A 148 -16.83 5.02 -6.33
CA GLY A 148 -17.07 5.70 -7.60
C GLY A 148 -18.30 6.60 -7.54
N ASP A 149 -18.51 7.33 -8.63
CA ASP A 149 -19.70 8.19 -8.77
C ASP A 149 -20.99 7.36 -8.91
N ASP A 150 -20.86 6.06 -9.21
CA ASP A 150 -21.92 5.05 -9.25
C ASP A 150 -22.24 4.41 -7.88
N GLY A 151 -21.52 4.82 -6.82
CA GLY A 151 -21.66 4.28 -5.46
C GLY A 151 -20.94 2.96 -5.21
N ASN A 152 -20.38 2.31 -6.24
CA ASN A 152 -19.61 1.07 -6.08
C ASN A 152 -18.17 1.36 -5.67
N LEU A 153 -17.44 0.36 -5.16
CA LEU A 153 -16.01 0.53 -4.88
C LEU A 153 -15.25 0.78 -6.19
N ALA A 154 -14.52 1.90 -6.25
CA ALA A 154 -13.65 2.27 -7.37
C ALA A 154 -12.22 1.72 -7.23
N VAL A 155 -11.95 0.96 -6.16
CA VAL A 155 -10.65 0.35 -5.87
C VAL A 155 -10.83 -1.11 -5.49
N LYS A 156 -9.85 -1.94 -5.84
CA LYS A 156 -9.76 -3.30 -5.31
C LYS A 156 -9.30 -3.22 -3.86
N LEU A 157 -10.07 -3.78 -2.92
CA LEU A 157 -9.61 -3.92 -1.55
C LEU A 157 -8.59 -5.06 -1.48
N VAL A 158 -7.54 -4.84 -0.69
CA VAL A 158 -6.44 -5.79 -0.49
C VAL A 158 -6.03 -5.76 0.98
N PRO A 159 -5.38 -6.82 1.50
CA PRO A 159 -4.71 -6.76 2.80
C PRO A 159 -3.67 -5.63 2.83
N TYR A 160 -3.49 -5.01 3.99
CA TYR A 160 -2.44 -4.01 4.19
C TYR A 160 -1.06 -4.65 4.00
N ARG A 161 -0.10 -3.96 3.37
CA ARG A 161 1.24 -4.52 3.07
C ARG A 161 1.19 -5.80 2.19
N LEU A 162 0.26 -5.85 1.22
CA LEU A 162 0.12 -7.00 0.32
C LEU A 162 1.43 -7.44 -0.37
N PRO A 163 2.29 -6.55 -0.93
CA PRO A 163 3.56 -6.97 -1.49
C PRO A 163 4.42 -7.78 -0.53
N GLU A 164 4.49 -7.35 0.73
CA GLU A 164 5.27 -8.03 1.77
C GLU A 164 4.63 -9.34 2.23
N VAL A 165 3.31 -9.42 2.27
CA VAL A 165 2.59 -10.69 2.47
C VAL A 165 2.97 -11.68 1.38
N LEU A 166 2.88 -11.28 0.10
CA LEU A 166 3.23 -12.16 -1.02
C LEU A 166 4.70 -12.58 -0.99
N ALA A 167 5.61 -11.68 -0.58
CA ALA A 167 7.01 -12.02 -0.39
C ALA A 167 7.22 -13.05 0.73
N ALA A 168 6.59 -12.86 1.89
CA ALA A 168 6.67 -13.79 3.00
C ALA A 168 6.12 -15.18 2.64
N VAL A 169 4.99 -15.25 1.93
CA VAL A 169 4.43 -16.52 1.46
C VAL A 169 5.41 -17.26 0.53
N ARG A 170 6.01 -16.56 -0.45
CA ARG A 170 7.03 -17.17 -1.33
C ARG A 170 8.29 -17.63 -0.60
N GLU A 171 8.68 -16.90 0.44
CA GLU A 171 9.88 -17.17 1.24
C GLU A 171 9.59 -18.12 2.41
N GLU A 172 8.37 -18.68 2.47
CA GLU A 172 7.91 -19.59 3.53
C GLU A 172 8.07 -19.00 4.94
N ARG A 173 7.93 -17.68 5.07
CA ARG A 173 7.94 -16.97 6.33
C ARG A 173 6.52 -16.82 6.86
N VAL A 174 6.38 -16.87 8.19
CA VAL A 174 5.11 -16.65 8.87
C VAL A 174 4.58 -15.25 8.59
N VAL A 175 3.29 -15.17 8.24
CA VAL A 175 2.55 -13.92 8.11
C VAL A 175 1.66 -13.72 9.34
N MET A 176 1.90 -12.63 10.07
CA MET A 176 1.07 -12.26 11.22
C MET A 176 -0.13 -11.42 10.76
N ILE A 177 -1.35 -11.76 11.21
CA ILE A 177 -2.57 -11.00 10.87
C ILE A 177 -3.10 -10.33 12.12
N CYS A 178 -3.13 -9.00 12.13
CA CYS A 178 -3.71 -8.19 13.21
C CYS A 178 -5.08 -7.65 12.82
N GLU A 179 -5.80 -7.11 13.78
CA GLU A 179 -7.11 -6.48 13.55
C GLU A 179 -7.01 -5.11 12.86
N GLY A 180 -5.94 -4.36 13.15
CA GLY A 180 -5.79 -2.98 12.68
C GLY A 180 -4.37 -2.59 12.29
N GLU A 181 -4.26 -1.52 11.50
CA GLU A 181 -2.99 -1.09 10.93
C GLU A 181 -1.98 -0.65 12.00
N LYS A 182 -2.44 -0.13 13.15
CA LYS A 182 -1.56 0.29 14.25
C LYS A 182 -0.73 -0.88 14.80
N ASP A 183 -1.36 -2.04 14.99
CA ASP A 183 -0.69 -3.25 15.49
C ASP A 183 0.27 -3.83 14.45
N VAL A 184 -0.10 -3.76 13.18
CA VAL A 184 0.79 -4.10 12.07
C VAL A 184 2.05 -3.22 12.09
N GLU A 185 1.88 -1.90 12.28
CA GLU A 185 3.01 -0.96 12.38
C GLU A 185 3.91 -1.26 13.59
N ALA A 186 3.34 -1.63 14.74
CA ALA A 186 4.10 -2.00 15.92
C ALA A 186 4.93 -3.29 15.71
N LEU A 187 4.33 -4.31 15.08
CA LEU A 187 5.00 -5.58 14.79
C LEU A 187 6.11 -5.42 13.73
N ARG A 188 5.83 -4.74 12.62
CA ARG A 188 6.81 -4.59 11.52
C ARG A 188 8.03 -3.73 11.90
N ALA A 189 7.96 -2.99 13.01
CA ALA A 189 9.11 -2.27 13.55
C ALA A 189 10.19 -3.21 14.09
N ARG A 190 9.89 -4.51 14.23
CA ARG A 190 10.85 -5.56 14.63
C ARG A 190 11.43 -6.27 13.39
N PRO A 191 12.70 -6.70 13.44
CA PRO A 191 13.33 -7.39 12.32
C PRO A 191 12.59 -8.68 11.95
N LEU A 192 12.54 -9.00 10.65
CA LEU A 192 12.05 -10.27 10.11
C LEU A 192 10.55 -10.56 10.32
N ILE A 193 9.78 -9.63 10.91
CA ILE A 193 8.33 -9.78 11.08
C ILE A 193 7.59 -9.26 9.84
N THR A 194 6.74 -10.11 9.27
CA THR A 194 5.73 -9.68 8.29
C THR A 194 4.37 -9.70 8.94
N ALA A 195 3.73 -8.53 8.98
CA ALA A 195 2.40 -8.36 9.52
C ALA A 195 1.46 -7.68 8.51
N THR A 196 0.17 -8.00 8.58
CA THR A 196 -0.89 -7.46 7.74
C THR A 196 -2.21 -7.37 8.52
N CYS A 197 -3.20 -6.68 7.96
CA CYS A 197 -4.58 -6.64 8.45
C CYS A 197 -5.53 -6.37 7.27
N ASN A 198 -6.82 -6.61 7.45
CA ASN A 198 -7.82 -6.13 6.49
C ASN A 198 -8.07 -4.62 6.64
N PRO A 199 -8.55 -3.95 5.58
CA PRO A 199 -9.04 -2.57 5.71
C PRO A 199 -10.28 -2.52 6.60
N MET A 200 -10.48 -1.36 7.25
CA MET A 200 -11.67 -1.01 8.05
C MET A 200 -11.83 -1.76 9.39
N GLY A 201 -10.81 -2.51 9.82
CA GLY A 201 -10.75 -3.10 11.17
C GLY A 201 -11.58 -4.37 11.35
N ALA A 202 -11.78 -4.76 12.62
CA ALA A 202 -12.46 -5.98 13.02
C ALA A 202 -13.83 -6.19 12.34
N GLY A 203 -14.11 -7.43 11.97
CA GLY A 203 -15.35 -7.82 11.28
C GLY A 203 -15.47 -7.37 9.82
N LYS A 204 -14.41 -6.79 9.23
CA LYS A 204 -14.37 -6.39 7.81
C LYS A 204 -13.47 -7.28 6.94
N TRP A 205 -13.13 -8.47 7.45
CA TRP A 205 -12.46 -9.48 6.65
C TRP A 205 -13.34 -9.91 5.47
N ARG A 206 -12.73 -10.07 4.31
CA ARG A 206 -13.41 -10.42 3.07
C ARG A 206 -12.91 -11.78 2.57
N PRO A 207 -13.79 -12.71 2.15
CA PRO A 207 -13.38 -14.02 1.67
C PRO A 207 -12.37 -13.96 0.51
N GLU A 208 -12.43 -12.90 -0.32
CA GLU A 208 -11.52 -12.72 -1.44
C GLU A 208 -10.06 -12.56 -0.99
N PHE A 209 -9.79 -12.12 0.24
CA PHE A 209 -8.42 -11.98 0.74
C PHE A 209 -7.70 -13.32 0.87
N ARG A 210 -8.42 -14.43 1.03
CA ARG A 210 -7.82 -15.77 1.16
C ARG A 210 -6.90 -16.15 0.00
N GLN A 211 -7.15 -15.60 -1.20
CA GLN A 211 -6.34 -15.87 -2.39
C GLN A 211 -4.85 -15.52 -2.20
N TYR A 212 -4.53 -14.62 -1.28
CA TYR A 212 -3.17 -14.15 -1.03
C TYR A 212 -2.39 -15.01 -0.02
N PHE A 213 -3.02 -16.02 0.57
CA PHE A 213 -2.47 -16.83 1.67
C PHE A 213 -2.37 -18.32 1.33
N HIS A 214 -2.42 -18.69 0.05
CA HIS A 214 -2.28 -20.08 -0.37
C HIS A 214 -0.90 -20.63 0.03
N GLY A 215 -0.87 -21.73 0.80
CA GLY A 215 0.36 -22.33 1.31
C GLY A 215 1.06 -21.54 2.43
N ALA A 216 0.44 -20.47 2.95
CA ALA A 216 1.06 -19.63 3.97
C ALA A 216 1.04 -20.27 5.36
N ASP A 217 2.07 -20.01 6.17
CA ASP A 217 1.98 -20.14 7.63
C ASP A 217 1.47 -18.82 8.21
N VAL A 218 0.37 -18.88 8.97
CA VAL A 218 -0.34 -17.70 9.45
C VAL A 218 -0.43 -17.70 10.97
N SER A 219 -0.10 -16.56 11.58
CA SER A 219 -0.36 -16.30 13.01
C SER A 219 -1.34 -15.15 13.15
N ILE A 220 -2.57 -15.43 13.54
CA ILE A 220 -3.61 -14.42 13.78
C ILE A 220 -3.43 -13.89 15.21
N VAL A 221 -3.19 -12.59 15.34
CA VAL A 221 -3.06 -11.89 16.63
C VAL A 221 -4.40 -11.27 16.95
N ALA A 222 -5.17 -11.92 17.81
CA ALA A 222 -6.48 -11.45 18.24
C ALA A 222 -6.35 -10.47 19.41
N ASP A 223 -7.14 -9.40 19.39
CA ASP A 223 -7.29 -8.52 20.55
C ASP A 223 -7.93 -9.32 21.70
N ARG A 224 -7.64 -8.90 22.93
CA ARG A 224 -8.14 -9.57 24.15
C ARG A 224 -9.56 -9.13 24.50
N ASP A 225 -10.45 -9.14 23.53
CA ASP A 225 -11.87 -8.89 23.73
C ASP A 225 -12.75 -9.78 22.84
N GLU A 226 -14.06 -9.67 23.04
CA GLU A 226 -15.04 -10.50 22.33
C GLU A 226 -15.15 -10.21 20.83
N PRO A 227 -15.22 -8.93 20.38
CA PRO A 227 -15.12 -8.59 18.96
C PRO A 227 -13.87 -9.15 18.29
N GLY A 228 -12.72 -9.07 18.95
CA GLY A 228 -11.45 -9.52 18.41
C GLY A 228 -11.38 -11.03 18.24
N ARG A 229 -11.89 -11.80 19.20
CA ARG A 229 -12.03 -13.26 19.08
C ARG A 229 -12.91 -13.66 17.89
N ARG A 230 -14.07 -13.02 17.71
CA ARG A 230 -14.97 -13.28 16.56
C ARG A 230 -14.32 -12.93 15.23
N HIS A 231 -13.53 -11.86 15.21
CA HIS A 231 -12.77 -11.49 14.04
C HIS A 231 -11.75 -12.58 13.69
N ALA A 232 -10.96 -13.05 14.67
CA ALA A 232 -10.00 -14.12 14.48
C ALA A 232 -10.66 -15.41 13.98
N GLU A 233 -11.80 -15.83 14.55
CA GLU A 233 -12.58 -16.97 14.07
C GLU A 233 -12.99 -16.83 12.59
N THR A 234 -13.39 -15.63 12.17
CA THR A 234 -13.74 -15.35 10.77
C THR A 234 -12.53 -15.50 9.85
N VAL A 235 -11.37 -15.00 10.27
CA VAL A 235 -10.11 -15.13 9.52
C VAL A 235 -9.68 -16.59 9.44
N VAL A 236 -9.72 -17.33 10.55
CA VAL A 236 -9.44 -18.78 10.60
C VAL A 236 -10.32 -19.51 9.60
N ALA A 237 -11.64 -19.34 9.66
CA ALA A 237 -12.57 -20.03 8.75
C ALA A 237 -12.31 -19.68 7.28
N SER A 238 -11.91 -18.43 6.98
CA SER A 238 -11.59 -18.00 5.62
C SER A 238 -10.29 -18.59 5.09
N LEU A 239 -9.30 -18.81 5.96
CA LEU A 239 -7.95 -19.22 5.57
C LEU A 239 -7.70 -20.72 5.70
N MET A 240 -8.48 -21.43 6.53
CA MET A 240 -8.36 -22.87 6.75
C MET A 240 -8.29 -23.71 5.46
N PRO A 241 -9.01 -23.38 4.37
CA PRO A 241 -8.92 -24.16 3.13
C PRO A 241 -7.67 -23.93 2.28
N VAL A 242 -6.85 -22.91 2.59
CA VAL A 242 -5.74 -22.46 1.70
C VAL A 242 -4.42 -22.29 2.43
N ALA A 243 -4.41 -21.98 3.72
CA ALA A 243 -3.19 -21.82 4.51
C ALA A 243 -2.61 -23.19 4.88
N ARG A 244 -1.27 -23.28 4.93
CA ARG A 244 -0.55 -24.48 5.36
C ARG A 244 -0.70 -24.70 6.86
N SER A 245 -0.58 -23.64 7.66
CA SER A 245 -0.79 -23.65 9.09
C SER A 245 -1.43 -22.35 9.57
N ILE A 246 -2.21 -22.44 10.64
CA ILE A 246 -2.85 -21.30 11.28
C ILE A 246 -2.64 -21.43 12.79
N TYR A 247 -2.20 -20.36 13.44
CA TYR A 247 -2.16 -20.22 14.89
C TYR A 247 -2.99 -18.99 15.27
N VAL A 248 -3.67 -19.03 16.42
CA VAL A 248 -4.28 -17.82 17.00
C VAL A 248 -3.60 -17.55 18.32
N VAL A 249 -3.09 -16.33 18.45
CA VAL A 249 -2.35 -15.87 19.61
C VAL A 249 -2.94 -14.57 20.13
N GLN A 250 -2.70 -14.28 21.41
CA GLN A 250 -3.09 -13.04 22.07
C GLN A 250 -1.90 -12.43 22.80
N ALA A 251 -1.97 -11.11 23.02
CA ALA A 251 -1.08 -10.38 23.91
C ALA A 251 -1.00 -11.03 25.30
N ALA A 252 0.21 -11.25 25.84
CA ALA A 252 0.36 -11.66 27.24
C ALA A 252 0.03 -10.49 28.19
N HIS A 253 0.42 -9.28 27.79
CA HIS A 253 0.21 -8.05 28.54
C HIS A 253 -0.50 -7.01 27.67
N GLY A 254 -1.41 -6.24 28.26
CA GLY A 254 -2.20 -5.26 27.51
C GLY A 254 -3.33 -5.87 26.70
N LYS A 255 -3.95 -5.08 25.83
CA LYS A 255 -5.16 -5.48 25.10
C LYS A 255 -4.89 -6.00 23.70
N ASP A 256 -3.89 -5.44 23.04
CA ASP A 256 -3.55 -5.67 21.63
C ASP A 256 -2.03 -5.89 21.46
N ALA A 257 -1.58 -6.12 20.22
CA ALA A 257 -0.16 -6.33 19.94
C ALA A 257 0.68 -5.07 20.24
N SER A 258 0.13 -3.87 19.99
CA SER A 258 0.80 -2.61 20.29
C SER A 258 1.12 -2.47 21.78
N ASP A 259 0.15 -2.75 22.65
CA ASP A 259 0.29 -2.68 24.10
C ASP A 259 1.33 -3.70 24.60
N HIS A 260 1.27 -4.94 24.10
CA HIS A 260 2.21 -6.00 24.44
C HIS A 260 3.66 -5.64 24.12
N LEU A 261 3.90 -5.13 22.91
CA LEU A 261 5.23 -4.71 22.47
C LEU A 261 5.72 -3.45 23.20
N SER A 262 4.80 -2.54 23.55
CA SER A 262 5.12 -1.34 24.34
C SER A 262 5.49 -1.68 25.78
N ALA A 263 4.95 -2.77 26.32
CA ALA A 263 5.34 -3.33 27.62
C ALA A 263 6.69 -4.08 27.59
N GLY A 264 7.37 -4.13 26.44
CA GLY A 264 8.64 -4.83 26.28
C GLY A 264 8.53 -6.30 25.90
N GLY A 265 7.31 -6.81 25.68
CA GLY A 265 7.09 -8.17 25.21
C GLY A 265 7.60 -8.38 23.78
N THR A 266 7.93 -9.62 23.46
CA THR A 266 8.31 -10.10 22.13
C THR A 266 7.16 -10.90 21.51
N THR A 267 7.24 -11.21 20.22
CA THR A 267 6.26 -12.09 19.58
C THR A 267 6.30 -13.54 20.10
N GLY A 268 7.42 -13.97 20.68
CA GLY A 268 7.53 -15.27 21.34
C GLY A 268 6.80 -15.33 22.68
N ASP A 269 6.48 -14.17 23.26
CA ASP A 269 5.73 -14.07 24.52
C ASP A 269 4.21 -14.06 24.29
N PHE A 270 3.73 -14.13 23.04
CA PHE A 270 2.30 -14.22 22.80
C PHE A 270 1.74 -15.54 23.32
N ILE A 271 0.53 -15.47 23.88
CA ILE A 271 -0.16 -16.63 24.43
C ILE A 271 -0.98 -17.27 23.31
N GLU A 272 -0.69 -18.52 23.00
CA GLU A 272 -1.51 -19.31 22.08
C GLU A 272 -2.89 -19.57 22.69
N VAL A 273 -3.95 -19.23 21.96
CA VAL A 273 -5.35 -19.38 22.40
C VAL A 273 -6.14 -20.31 21.50
N TRP A 274 -5.56 -20.75 20.39
CA TRP A 274 -6.11 -21.75 19.50
C TRP A 274 -5.00 -22.58 18.89
N VAL A 275 -5.14 -23.90 18.98
CA VAL A 275 -4.17 -24.87 18.48
C VAL A 275 -4.61 -25.36 17.09
N PRO A 276 -3.70 -25.41 16.09
CA PRO A 276 -4.05 -25.77 14.71
C PRO A 276 -4.73 -27.14 14.54
N LYS A 277 -5.57 -27.23 13.51
CA LYS A 277 -5.75 -28.48 12.75
C LYS A 277 -4.77 -28.44 11.56
N PRO A 278 -3.90 -29.44 11.38
CA PRO A 278 -3.06 -29.55 10.18
C PRO A 278 -3.92 -29.56 8.91
N TYR A 279 -3.45 -28.91 7.84
CA TYR A 279 -4.03 -29.08 6.50
C TYR A 279 -3.72 -30.50 6.01
N GLU A 280 -4.74 -31.32 5.82
CA GLU A 280 -4.61 -32.62 5.17
C GLU A 280 -4.43 -32.39 3.66
N TYR A 281 -3.21 -32.59 3.16
CA TYR A 281 -2.93 -32.50 1.74
C TYR A 281 -3.48 -33.76 1.05
N GLU A 282 -4.64 -33.66 0.38
CA GLU A 282 -5.06 -34.69 -0.57
C GLU A 282 -4.27 -34.51 -1.87
N GLU A 283 -3.33 -35.42 -2.15
CA GLU A 283 -2.71 -35.51 -3.46
C GLU A 283 -3.79 -35.81 -4.52
N HIS A 284 -4.22 -34.78 -5.24
CA HIS A 284 -4.95 -34.99 -6.48
C HIS A 284 -3.97 -35.48 -7.56
N ASN A 285 -3.74 -36.80 -7.58
CA ASN A 285 -3.16 -37.49 -8.72
C ASN A 285 -4.17 -37.46 -9.87
N GLY A 286 -3.89 -36.62 -10.87
CA GLY A 286 -4.55 -36.58 -12.18
C GLY A 286 -3.53 -36.73 -13.29
#